data_AF-A0A925APM4-F1
#
_entry.id   AF-A0A925APM4-F1
#
_cell.length_a   1.000
_cell.length_b   1.000
_cell.length_c   1.000
_cell.angle_alpha   90.00
_cell.angle_beta   90.00
_cell.angle_gamma   90.00
#
_symmetry.space_group_name_H-M   'P 1'
#
loop_
_entity.id
_entity.type
_entity.pdbx_description
1 polymer ?
#
loop_
_entity_poly.entity_id
_entity_poly.type
_entity_poly.pdbx_seq_one_letter_code
_entity_poly.pdbx_strand_id
1 'polypeptide(L)'
;MTTPPALIAFGLFVGIFSGLMGLGGGAVMIPIMVLALGFEQARAHGMSLMVMIPPVALPAVIRYFKDGYLKQDDIWTAALIAVGVLGGTYFGAKIATSIAQHKGMLAIVFGLLLVYVAMYTALGKANVARSVVLALMVTMVAAAVVFGTRWYDARAYQASAIAPAIASAESTARSAAE
;
A
#
# COMPACT_ATOMS: atom_id res chain seq x y z
N MET A 1 -23.76 4.20 1.10
CA MET A 1 -24.39 3.70 2.34
C MET A 1 -24.09 2.21 2.46
N THR A 2 -23.21 1.80 3.38
CA THR A 2 -22.90 0.38 3.62
C THR A 2 -23.92 -0.19 4.59
N THR A 3 -24.74 -1.15 4.17
CA THR A 3 -25.67 -1.83 5.07
C THR A 3 -24.90 -2.81 5.97
N PRO A 4 -25.19 -2.88 7.29
CA PRO A 4 -24.47 -3.77 8.21
C PRO A 4 -24.39 -5.25 7.76
N PRO A 5 -25.45 -5.84 7.16
CA PRO A 5 -25.37 -7.21 6.64
C PRO A 5 -24.34 -7.39 5.51
N ALA A 6 -24.17 -6.40 4.63
CA ALA A 6 -23.21 -6.47 3.53
C ALA A 6 -21.76 -6.47 4.05
N LEU A 7 -21.48 -5.74 5.14
CA LEU A 7 -20.15 -5.73 5.77
C LEU A 7 -19.80 -7.07 6.42
N ILE A 8 -20.79 -7.75 7.03
CA ILE A 8 -20.59 -9.09 7.61
C ILE A 8 -20.32 -10.11 6.51
N ALA A 9 -21.11 -10.09 5.42
CA ALA A 9 -20.90 -10.97 4.27
C ALA A 9 -19.53 -10.74 3.61
N PHE A 10 -19.11 -9.49 3.48
CA PHE A 10 -17.78 -9.12 2.99
C PHE A 10 -16.66 -9.64 3.90
N GLY A 11 -16.79 -9.46 5.22
CA GLY A 11 -15.83 -9.98 6.19
C GLY A 11 -15.70 -11.51 6.14
N LEU A 12 -16.82 -12.24 5.99
CA LEU A 12 -16.82 -13.69 5.81
C LEU A 12 -16.10 -14.10 4.52
N PHE A 13 -16.42 -13.45 3.40
CA PHE A 13 -15.77 -13.69 2.12
C PHE A 13 -14.25 -13.48 2.21
N VAL A 14 -13.81 -12.33 2.74
CA VAL A 14 -12.38 -12.04 2.91
C VAL A 14 -11.71 -13.02 3.87
N GLY A 15 -12.37 -13.42 4.96
CA GLY A 15 -11.87 -14.41 5.90
C GLY A 15 -11.62 -15.78 5.27
N ILE A 16 -12.57 -16.26 4.45
CA ILE A 16 -12.43 -17.52 3.70
C ILE A 16 -11.22 -17.44 2.75
N PHE A 17 -11.14 -16.39 1.93
CA PHE A 17 -10.03 -16.22 0.99
C PHE A 17 -8.68 -16.06 1.68
N SER A 18 -8.63 -15.33 2.79
CA SER A 18 -7.41 -15.15 3.58
C SER A 18 -6.92 -16.45 4.20
N GLY A 19 -7.83 -17.28 4.73
CA GLY A 19 -7.49 -18.60 5.30
C GLY A 19 -7.02 -19.60 4.24
N LEU A 20 -7.61 -19.56 3.04
CA LEU A 20 -7.25 -20.43 1.91
C LEU A 20 -5.88 -20.08 1.31
N MET A 21 -5.58 -18.79 1.14
CA MET A 21 -4.38 -18.34 0.43
C MET A 21 -3.21 -17.94 1.33
N GLY A 22 -3.44 -17.71 2.64
CA GLY A 22 -2.40 -17.26 3.58
C GLY A 22 -1.87 -15.83 3.33
N LEU A 23 -2.41 -15.10 2.34
CA LEU A 23 -1.97 -13.77 1.91
C LEU A 23 -2.36 -12.62 2.87
N GLY A 24 -3.03 -12.92 3.98
CA GLY A 24 -3.50 -11.92 4.93
C GLY A 24 -4.70 -11.08 4.45
N GLY A 25 -5.34 -11.40 3.33
CA GLY A 25 -6.61 -10.79 2.91
C GLY A 25 -6.55 -9.32 2.45
N GLY A 26 -5.53 -8.54 2.83
CA GLY A 26 -5.37 -7.13 2.45
C GLY A 26 -5.34 -6.88 0.94
N ALA A 27 -4.71 -7.78 0.17
CA ALA A 27 -4.66 -7.70 -1.29
C ALA A 27 -6.04 -7.71 -1.96
N VAL A 28 -7.03 -8.36 -1.34
CA VAL A 28 -8.42 -8.40 -1.81
C VAL A 28 -9.25 -7.31 -1.13
N MET A 29 -9.02 -7.08 0.16
CA MET A 29 -9.84 -6.17 0.96
C MET A 29 -9.62 -4.70 0.59
N ILE A 30 -8.38 -4.30 0.30
CA ILE A 30 -8.03 -2.91 -0.03
C ILE A 30 -8.70 -2.47 -1.35
N PRO A 31 -8.57 -3.18 -2.49
CA PRO A 31 -9.27 -2.81 -3.72
C PRO A 31 -10.78 -2.72 -3.54
N ILE A 32 -11.40 -3.65 -2.81
CA ILE A 32 -12.85 -3.64 -2.62
C ILE A 32 -13.28 -2.45 -1.76
N MET A 33 -12.55 -2.13 -0.69
CA MET A 33 -12.83 -0.94 0.13
C MET A 33 -12.69 0.35 -0.68
N VAL A 34 -11.70 0.45 -1.56
CA VAL A 34 -11.45 1.66 -2.35
C VAL A 34 -12.46 1.78 -3.50
N LEU A 35 -12.63 0.71 -4.29
CA LEU A 35 -13.45 0.73 -5.50
C LEU A 35 -14.96 0.59 -5.21
N ALA A 36 -15.34 -0.29 -4.28
CA ALA A 36 -16.75 -0.56 -3.98
C ALA A 36 -17.28 0.28 -2.81
N LEU A 37 -16.45 0.55 -1.80
CA LEU A 37 -16.88 1.31 -0.61
C LEU A 37 -16.44 2.78 -0.61
N GLY A 38 -15.63 3.21 -1.58
CA GLY A 38 -15.17 4.59 -1.73
C GLY A 38 -14.23 5.05 -0.63
N PHE A 39 -13.52 4.13 0.03
CA PHE A 39 -12.58 4.49 1.09
C PHE A 39 -11.33 5.11 0.49
N GLU A 40 -10.76 6.10 1.20
CA GLU A 40 -9.43 6.59 0.89
C GLU A 40 -8.39 5.47 1.07
N GLN A 41 -7.37 5.44 0.20
CA GLN A 41 -6.38 4.37 0.14
C GLN A 41 -5.70 4.10 1.50
N ALA A 42 -5.29 5.15 2.21
CA ALA A 42 -4.64 5.03 3.51
C ALA A 42 -5.60 4.48 4.58
N ARG A 43 -6.87 4.90 4.54
CA ARG A 43 -7.93 4.39 5.42
C ARG A 43 -8.21 2.92 5.14
N ALA A 44 -8.28 2.52 3.87
CA ALA A 44 -8.47 1.12 3.49
C ALA A 44 -7.31 0.24 3.98
N HIS A 45 -6.06 0.71 3.88
CA HIS A 45 -4.89 -0.02 4.41
C HIS A 45 -4.97 -0.18 5.94
N GLY A 46 -5.24 0.91 6.68
CA GLY A 46 -5.34 0.86 8.15
C GLY A 46 -6.48 -0.03 8.63
N MET A 47 -7.66 0.08 8.02
CA MET A 47 -8.80 -0.79 8.31
C MET A 47 -8.47 -2.26 8.03
N SER A 48 -7.65 -2.53 7.01
CA SER A 48 -7.25 -3.89 6.71
C SER A 48 -6.39 -4.54 7.77
N LEU A 49 -5.43 -3.80 8.31
CA LEU A 49 -4.60 -4.27 9.41
C LEU A 49 -5.42 -4.49 10.69
N MET A 50 -6.38 -3.60 10.98
CA MET A 50 -7.26 -3.75 12.15
C MET A 50 -8.10 -5.03 12.09
N VAL A 51 -8.63 -5.37 10.91
CA VAL A 51 -9.45 -6.57 10.71
C VAL A 51 -8.59 -7.84 10.64
N MET A 52 -7.31 -7.76 10.26
CA MET A 52 -6.47 -8.95 10.13
C MET A 52 -6.05 -9.57 11.46
N ILE A 53 -5.73 -8.76 12.47
CA ILE A 53 -5.03 -9.26 13.67
C ILE A 53 -5.92 -10.19 14.53
N PRO A 54 -7.08 -9.77 15.08
CA PRO A 54 -7.85 -10.68 15.93
C PRO A 54 -8.68 -11.73 15.17
N PRO A 55 -9.53 -11.39 14.18
CA PRO A 55 -10.51 -12.33 13.66
C PRO A 55 -10.02 -13.17 12.47
N VAL A 56 -8.95 -12.77 11.77
CA VAL A 56 -8.44 -13.54 10.61
C VAL A 56 -7.26 -14.41 11.00
N ALA A 57 -6.26 -13.86 11.70
CA ALA A 57 -5.03 -14.59 11.99
C ALA A 57 -5.22 -15.70 13.05
N LEU A 58 -5.92 -15.41 14.16
CA LEU A 58 -6.05 -16.36 15.27
C LEU A 58 -6.75 -17.67 14.88
N PRO A 59 -7.94 -17.66 14.25
CA PRO A 59 -8.61 -18.91 13.89
C PRO A 59 -7.82 -19.74 12.88
N ALA A 60 -7.14 -19.06 11.93
CA ALA A 60 -6.29 -19.71 10.94
C ALA A 60 -5.10 -20.43 11.62
N VAL A 61 -4.36 -19.74 12.49
CA VAL A 61 -3.22 -20.33 13.22
C VAL A 61 -3.65 -21.52 14.05
N ILE A 62 -4.77 -21.41 14.79
CA ILE A 62 -5.32 -22.53 15.58
C ILE A 62 -5.60 -23.74 14.70
N ARG A 63 -6.19 -23.51 13.51
CA ARG A 63 -6.51 -24.60 12.58
C ARG A 63 -5.24 -25.26 12.04
N TYR A 64 -4.26 -24.49 11.59
CA TYR A 64 -2.99 -25.02 11.07
C TYR A 64 -2.16 -25.74 12.14
N PHE A 65 -2.26 -25.31 13.40
CA PHE A 65 -1.65 -26.01 14.53
C PHE A 65 -2.34 -27.34 14.83
N LYS A 66 -3.68 -27.38 14.78
CA LYS A 66 -4.47 -28.61 14.96
C LYS A 66 -4.24 -29.63 13.85
N ASP A 67 -4.09 -29.16 12.62
CA ASP A 67 -3.85 -30.01 11.45
C ASP A 67 -2.37 -30.46 11.33
N GLY A 68 -1.51 -30.07 12.29
CA GLY A 68 -0.12 -30.54 12.40
C GLY A 68 0.88 -29.85 11.46
N TYR A 69 0.46 -28.78 10.76
CA TYR A 69 1.34 -27.99 9.89
C TYR A 69 2.24 -27.03 10.66
N LEU A 70 1.87 -26.68 11.90
CA LEU A 70 2.68 -25.88 12.81
C LEU A 70 3.04 -26.73 14.04
N LYS A 71 4.32 -26.82 14.36
CA LYS A 71 4.82 -27.54 15.54
C LYS A 71 5.20 -26.56 16.64
N GLN A 72 5.38 -27.06 17.86
CA GLN A 72 5.84 -26.23 18.99
C GLN A 72 7.22 -25.61 18.73
N ASP A 73 8.09 -26.32 18.00
CA ASP A 73 9.43 -25.83 17.65
C ASP A 73 9.39 -24.60 16.71
N ASP A 74 8.31 -24.45 15.92
CA ASP A 74 8.14 -23.32 15.00
C ASP A 74 7.76 -22.02 15.71
N ILE A 75 7.34 -22.09 16.97
CA ILE A 75 6.90 -20.92 17.75
C ILE A 75 8.05 -19.92 17.94
N TRP A 76 9.27 -20.41 18.19
CA TRP A 76 10.44 -19.55 18.35
C TRP A 76 10.77 -18.83 17.04
N THR A 77 10.77 -19.56 15.93
CA THR A 77 10.98 -19.00 14.59
C THR A 77 9.92 -17.95 14.25
N ALA A 78 8.64 -18.24 14.53
CA ALA A 78 7.54 -17.30 14.34
C ALA A 78 7.69 -16.05 15.22
N ALA A 79 8.15 -16.20 16.47
CA ALA A 79 8.37 -15.07 17.38
C ALA A 79 9.49 -14.13 16.88
N LEU A 80 10.61 -14.67 16.39
CA LEU A 80 11.70 -13.86 15.81
C LEU A 80 11.22 -13.09 14.57
N ILE A 81 10.49 -13.77 13.69
CA ILE A 81 9.89 -13.13 12.51
C ILE A 81 8.91 -12.04 12.96
N ALA A 82 8.09 -12.29 13.97
CA ALA A 82 7.14 -11.31 14.49
C ALA A 82 7.83 -10.04 15.01
N VAL A 83 8.96 -10.17 15.71
CA VAL A 83 9.74 -9.00 16.16
C VAL A 83 10.25 -8.18 14.97
N GLY A 84 10.79 -8.84 13.94
CA GLY A 84 11.21 -8.17 12.70
C GLY A 84 10.04 -7.47 11.99
N VAL A 85 8.88 -8.14 11.93
CA VAL A 85 7.65 -7.59 11.35
C VAL A 85 7.14 -6.39 12.14
N LEU A 86 7.18 -6.40 13.47
CA LEU A 86 6.76 -5.25 14.29
C LEU A 86 7.58 -4.00 13.97
N GLY A 87 8.91 -4.13 13.91
CA GLY A 87 9.78 -3.03 13.50
C GLY A 87 9.50 -2.58 12.06
N GLY A 88 9.54 -3.53 11.12
CA GLY A 88 9.37 -3.25 9.70
C GLY A 88 8.02 -2.62 9.36
N THR A 89 6.93 -3.08 9.99
CA THR A 89 5.58 -2.53 9.77
C THR A 89 5.42 -1.14 10.35
N TYR A 90 6.01 -0.83 11.50
CA TYR A 90 5.99 0.52 12.05
C TYR A 90 6.67 1.54 11.10
N PHE A 91 7.88 1.22 10.64
CA PHE A 91 8.59 2.09 9.69
C PHE A 91 7.90 2.13 8.32
N GLY A 92 7.43 0.99 7.83
CA GLY A 92 6.67 0.89 6.58
C GLY A 92 5.37 1.70 6.62
N ALA A 93 4.63 1.68 7.74
CA ALA A 93 3.43 2.48 7.93
C ALA A 93 3.75 3.98 7.93
N LYS A 94 4.86 4.40 8.55
CA LYS A 94 5.32 5.79 8.53
C LYS A 94 5.66 6.27 7.10
N ILE A 95 6.27 5.41 6.29
CA ILE A 95 6.54 5.71 4.87
C ILE A 95 5.23 5.78 4.08
N ALA A 96 4.33 4.81 4.28
CA ALA A 96 3.06 4.74 3.58
C ALA A 96 2.16 5.94 3.86
N THR A 97 2.09 6.42 5.11
CA THR A 97 1.32 7.62 5.47
C THR A 97 1.94 8.89 4.91
N SER A 98 3.27 8.98 4.79
CA SER A 98 3.95 10.08 4.10
C SER A 98 3.64 10.11 2.61
N ILE A 99 3.63 8.95 1.94
CA ILE A 99 3.25 8.83 0.51
C ILE A 99 1.77 9.18 0.31
N ALA A 100 0.90 8.79 1.25
CA ALA A 100 -0.54 9.06 1.19
C ALA A 100 -0.89 10.55 1.17
N GLN A 101 0.00 11.43 1.64
CA GLN A 101 -0.20 12.89 1.56
C GLN A 101 -0.33 13.38 0.10
N HIS A 102 0.21 12.64 -0.86
CA HIS A 102 0.09 12.93 -2.29
C HIS A 102 -1.07 12.12 -2.87
N LYS A 103 -2.13 12.81 -3.33
CA LYS A 103 -3.36 12.19 -3.83
C LYS A 103 -3.06 11.17 -4.92
N GLY A 104 -3.54 9.93 -4.74
CA GLY A 104 -3.45 8.85 -5.72
C GLY A 104 -2.11 8.11 -5.76
N MET A 105 -1.04 8.63 -5.13
CA MET A 105 0.29 8.01 -5.22
C MET A 105 0.34 6.65 -4.53
N LEU A 106 -0.29 6.52 -3.36
CA LEU A 106 -0.39 5.24 -2.66
C LEU A 106 -1.17 4.19 -3.46
N ALA A 107 -2.18 4.60 -4.23
CA ALA A 107 -2.96 3.71 -5.09
C ALA A 107 -2.14 3.20 -6.28
N ILE A 108 -1.33 4.08 -6.90
CA ILE A 108 -0.42 3.70 -7.99
C ILE A 108 0.64 2.71 -7.49
N VAL A 109 1.29 3.00 -6.36
CA VAL A 109 2.31 2.12 -5.77
C VAL A 109 1.72 0.74 -5.45
N PHE A 110 0.55 0.71 -4.82
CA PHE A 110 -0.15 -0.54 -4.51
C PHE A 110 -0.59 -1.30 -5.78
N GLY A 111 -1.10 -0.59 -6.79
CA GLY A 111 -1.49 -1.18 -8.07
C GLY A 111 -0.30 -1.80 -8.83
N LEU A 112 0.83 -1.11 -8.86
CA LEU A 112 2.07 -1.63 -9.45
C LEU A 112 2.56 -2.89 -8.72
N LEU A 113 2.49 -2.90 -7.39
CA LEU A 113 2.80 -4.09 -6.59
C LEU A 113 1.90 -5.27 -6.95
N LEU A 114 0.58 -5.06 -7.10
CA LEU A 114 -0.35 -6.12 -7.48
C LEU A 114 -0.08 -6.66 -8.88
N VAL A 115 0.19 -5.79 -9.85
CA VAL A 115 0.56 -6.21 -11.22
C VAL A 115 1.85 -7.05 -11.20
N TYR A 116 2.84 -6.63 -10.42
CA TYR A 116 4.07 -7.38 -10.24
C TYR A 116 3.81 -8.78 -9.65
N VAL A 117 3.05 -8.87 -8.56
CA VAL A 117 2.70 -10.16 -7.92
C VAL A 117 1.92 -11.05 -8.88
N ALA A 118 0.96 -10.49 -9.61
CA ALA A 118 0.17 -11.20 -10.60
C ALA A 118 1.06 -11.76 -11.73
N MET A 119 1.96 -10.94 -12.27
CA MET A 119 2.90 -11.37 -13.30
C MET A 119 3.86 -12.46 -12.81
N TYR A 120 4.46 -12.25 -11.64
CA TYR A 120 5.37 -13.22 -11.03
C TYR A 120 4.70 -14.57 -10.82
N THR A 121 3.45 -14.55 -10.32
CA THR A 121 2.68 -15.76 -10.04
C THR A 121 2.22 -16.44 -11.34
N ALA A 122 1.78 -15.67 -12.34
CA ALA A 122 1.26 -16.21 -13.61
C ALA A 122 2.36 -16.79 -14.51
N LEU A 123 3.58 -16.26 -14.47
CA LEU A 123 4.65 -16.70 -15.37
C LEU A 123 5.45 -17.90 -14.85
N GLY A 124 5.27 -18.30 -13.57
CA GLY A 124 5.94 -19.44 -12.97
C GLY A 124 7.47 -19.35 -13.07
N LYS A 125 8.19 -20.43 -12.71
CA LYS A 125 9.67 -20.48 -12.71
C LYS A 125 10.30 -20.49 -14.12
N ALA A 126 9.90 -19.60 -15.03
CA ALA A 126 10.60 -19.36 -16.28
C ALA A 126 11.68 -18.27 -16.07
N ASN A 127 12.81 -18.68 -15.50
CA ASN A 127 14.02 -17.90 -15.19
C ASN A 127 13.86 -16.83 -14.10
N VAL A 128 14.46 -17.07 -12.92
CA VAL A 128 14.60 -16.09 -11.82
C VAL A 128 15.14 -14.74 -12.29
N ALA A 129 16.01 -14.76 -13.30
CA ALA A 129 16.52 -13.56 -13.97
C ALA A 129 15.40 -12.67 -14.55
N ARG A 130 14.35 -13.24 -15.13
CA ARG A 130 13.21 -12.46 -15.66
C ARG A 130 12.38 -11.86 -14.53
N SER A 131 12.06 -12.62 -13.48
CA SER A 131 11.34 -12.08 -12.31
C SER A 131 12.13 -10.97 -11.60
N VAL A 132 13.44 -11.09 -11.52
CA VAL A 132 14.32 -10.05 -10.93
C VAL A 132 14.36 -8.80 -11.83
N VAL A 133 14.48 -8.96 -13.15
CA VAL A 133 14.43 -7.83 -14.09
C VAL A 133 13.08 -7.12 -14.01
N LEU A 134 11.98 -7.85 -13.86
CA LEU A 134 10.64 -7.27 -13.73
C LEU A 134 10.44 -6.58 -12.39
N ALA A 135 10.96 -7.15 -11.29
CA ALA A 135 10.98 -6.50 -10.00
C ALA A 135 11.76 -5.18 -10.06
N LEU A 136 12.94 -5.19 -10.69
CA LEU A 136 13.76 -4.00 -10.88
C LEU A 136 13.06 -2.97 -11.76
N MET A 137 12.39 -3.37 -12.84
CA MET A 137 11.62 -2.48 -13.71
C MET A 137 10.45 -1.83 -12.97
N VAL A 138 9.67 -2.60 -12.21
CA VAL A 138 8.54 -2.08 -11.43
C VAL A 138 9.04 -1.16 -10.32
N THR A 139 10.15 -1.51 -9.66
CA THR A 139 10.78 -0.68 -8.63
C THR A 139 11.34 0.61 -9.22
N MET A 140 11.96 0.54 -10.40
CA MET A 140 12.40 1.68 -11.20
C MET A 140 11.23 2.59 -11.60
N VAL A 141 10.11 2.03 -12.04
CA VAL A 141 8.91 2.79 -12.43
C VAL A 141 8.28 3.43 -11.20
N ALA A 142 8.16 2.71 -10.09
CA ALA A 142 7.69 3.26 -8.82
C ALA A 142 8.62 4.38 -8.33
N ALA A 143 9.93 4.18 -8.40
CA ALA A 143 10.93 5.19 -8.05
C ALA A 143 10.86 6.40 -8.98
N ALA A 144 10.70 6.21 -10.29
CA ALA A 144 10.57 7.28 -11.29
C ALA A 144 9.26 8.06 -11.12
N VAL A 145 8.16 7.40 -10.76
CA VAL A 145 6.89 8.06 -10.43
C VAL A 145 7.06 8.89 -9.15
N VAL A 146 7.65 8.33 -8.09
CA VAL A 146 7.91 9.06 -6.83
C VAL A 146 8.89 10.22 -7.03
N PHE A 147 9.94 10.04 -7.82
CA PHE A 147 10.88 11.12 -8.13
C PHE A 147 10.25 12.17 -9.05
N GLY A 148 9.48 11.73 -10.04
CA GLY A 148 8.79 12.60 -10.99
C GLY A 148 7.74 13.46 -10.33
N THR A 149 6.98 12.91 -9.37
CA THR A 149 6.01 13.70 -8.59
C THR A 149 6.69 14.66 -7.63
N ARG A 150 7.75 14.23 -6.91
CA ARG A 150 8.54 15.14 -6.07
C ARG A 150 9.19 16.27 -6.87
N TRP A 151 9.60 15.98 -8.10
CA TRP A 151 10.16 16.99 -9.00
C TRP A 151 9.09 17.93 -9.55
N TYR A 152 7.90 17.41 -9.90
CA TYR A 152 6.75 18.21 -10.30
C TYR A 152 6.29 19.14 -9.17
N ASP A 153 6.18 18.63 -7.95
CA ASP A 153 5.77 19.42 -6.77
C ASP A 153 6.83 20.47 -6.40
N ALA A 154 8.12 20.15 -6.51
CA ALA A 154 9.19 21.15 -6.34
C ALA A 154 9.08 22.29 -7.36
N ARG A 155 8.79 21.96 -8.63
CA ARG A 155 8.63 22.95 -9.70
C ARG A 155 7.33 23.75 -9.56
N ALA A 156 6.23 23.10 -9.17
CA ALA A 156 4.94 23.74 -8.95
C ALA A 156 4.98 24.68 -7.73
N TYR A 157 5.65 24.27 -6.64
CA TYR A 157 5.90 25.12 -5.48
C TYR A 157 6.69 26.36 -5.87
N GLN A 158 7.79 26.18 -6.60
CA GLN A 158 8.65 27.27 -7.05
C GLN A 158 7.93 28.21 -8.03
N ALA A 159 7.11 27.69 -8.95
CA ALA A 159 6.26 28.49 -9.84
C ALA A 159 5.21 29.31 -9.06
N SER A 160 4.57 28.72 -8.04
CA SER A 160 3.58 29.41 -7.21
C SER A 160 4.18 30.47 -6.28
N ALA A 161 5.43 30.30 -5.85
CA ALA A 161 6.15 31.25 -5.00
C ALA A 161 6.73 32.44 -5.79
N ILE A 162 7.14 32.22 -7.04
CA ILE A 162 7.77 33.24 -7.89
C ILE A 162 6.71 34.13 -8.58
N ALA A 163 5.55 33.58 -8.95
CA ALA A 163 4.49 34.32 -9.63
C ALA A 163 4.02 35.62 -8.93
N PRO A 164 3.72 35.64 -7.61
CA PRO A 164 3.34 36.87 -6.93
C PRO A 164 4.51 37.86 -6.75
N ALA A 165 5.75 37.38 -6.66
CA ALA A 165 6.93 38.24 -6.57
C ALA A 165 7.21 38.99 -7.87
N ILE A 166 7.02 38.32 -9.03
CA ILE A 166 7.11 38.96 -10.35
C ILE A 166 5.97 39.97 -10.55
N ALA A 167 4.74 39.62 -10.19
CA ALA A 167 3.59 40.52 -10.29
C ALA A 167 3.76 41.79 -9.44
N SER A 168 4.33 41.66 -8.24
CA SER A 168 4.66 42.81 -7.36
C SER A 168 5.80 43.68 -7.92
N ALA A 169 6.79 43.08 -8.59
CA ALA A 169 7.89 43.82 -9.21
C ALA A 169 7.41 44.61 -10.44
N GLU A 170 6.53 44.02 -11.26
CA GLU A 170 5.94 44.69 -12.43
C GLU A 170 5.01 45.84 -12.03
N SER A 171 4.22 45.70 -10.96
CA SER A 171 3.37 46.80 -10.46
C SER A 171 4.19 47.98 -9.92
N THR A 172 5.28 47.68 -9.22
CA THR A 172 6.22 48.70 -8.70
C THR A 172 6.95 49.41 -9.83
N ALA A 173 7.38 48.67 -10.86
CA ALA A 173 8.04 49.24 -12.03
C ALA A 173 7.09 50.13 -12.87
N ARG A 174 5.82 49.77 -13.00
CA ARG A 174 4.80 50.61 -13.66
C ARG A 174 4.50 51.89 -12.88
N SER A 175 4.39 51.79 -11.56
CA SER A 175 4.15 52.95 -10.68
C SER A 175 5.33 53.94 -10.66
N ALA A 176 6.55 53.53 -11.00
CA ALA A 176 7.73 54.41 -11.04
C ALA A 176 7.94 55.06 -12.42
N ALA A 177 7.18 54.63 -13.43
CA ALA A 177 7.25 55.14 -14.81
C ALA A 177 6.15 56.17 -15.14
N GLU A 178 5.18 56.37 -14.24
CA GLU A 178 4.16 57.43 -14.25
C GLU A 178 4.60 58.60 -13.37
#